data_AF-U6KCL3-F1
#
_entry.id   AF-U6KCL3-F1
#
_cell.length_a   1.000
_cell.length_b   1.000
_cell.length_c   1.000
_cell.angle_alpha   90.00
_cell.angle_beta   90.00
_cell.angle_gamma   90.00
#
_symmetry.space_group_name_H-M   'P 1'
#
loop_
_entity.id
_entity.type
_entity.pdbx_description
1 polymer ?
#
loop_
_entity_poly.entity_id
_entity_poly.type
_entity_poly.pdbx_seq_one_letter_code
_entity_poly.pdbx_strand_id
1 'polypeptide(L)'
;MLPDGGFDLIYLDAEKKKYAEYIACILDPDRPLLAPKGALLIDNTLWGRGHDGKRPSWEDEAAEDAPRTRRYSSIAESMKALREALRKDPRISHGWNADSSPLCVQVLLPVGDGLSIVTWATPASNVLP
;
A
#
# COMPACT_ATOMS: atom_id res chain seq x y z
N MET A 1 -9.65 -4.51 -23.24
CA MET A 1 -8.79 -3.33 -23.43
C MET A 1 -8.62 -2.66 -22.08
N LEU A 2 -7.43 -2.12 -21.79
CA LEU A 2 -7.24 -1.29 -20.61
C LEU A 2 -7.86 0.09 -20.89
N PRO A 3 -8.43 0.78 -19.88
CA PRO A 3 -8.94 2.13 -20.04
C PRO A 3 -7.84 3.10 -20.45
N ASP A 4 -8.15 3.98 -21.40
CA ASP A 4 -7.25 5.07 -21.80
C ASP A 4 -7.09 6.03 -20.62
N GLY A 5 -5.86 6.11 -20.09
CA GLY A 5 -5.54 6.93 -18.92
C GLY A 5 -5.49 6.18 -17.58
N GLY A 6 -5.71 4.86 -17.56
CA GLY A 6 -5.59 4.03 -16.36
C GLY A 6 -6.89 3.86 -15.57
N PHE A 7 -6.80 3.16 -14.44
CA PHE A 7 -7.91 2.91 -13.51
C PHE A 7 -7.97 3.97 -12.41
N ASP A 8 -9.16 4.52 -12.16
CA ASP A 8 -9.38 5.48 -11.07
C ASP A 8 -9.26 4.84 -9.68
N LEU A 9 -9.49 3.54 -9.57
CA LEU A 9 -9.33 2.81 -8.33
C LEU A 9 -8.82 1.39 -8.61
N ILE A 10 -7.80 0.98 -7.84
CA ILE A 10 -7.29 -0.39 -7.86
C ILE A 10 -7.32 -0.90 -6.42
N TYR A 11 -8.04 -1.99 -6.18
CA TYR A 11 -8.10 -2.65 -4.87
C TYR A 11 -7.25 -3.92 -4.91
N LEU A 12 -6.15 -3.93 -4.16
CA LEU A 12 -5.18 -5.00 -4.08
C LEU A 12 -5.46 -5.88 -2.85
N ASP A 13 -6.24 -6.93 -3.07
CA ASP A 13 -6.43 -8.03 -2.12
C ASP A 13 -6.14 -9.38 -2.81
N ALA A 14 -4.87 -9.77 -2.83
CA ALA A 14 -4.39 -10.94 -3.56
C ALA A 14 -3.32 -11.71 -2.75
N GLU A 15 -2.51 -12.51 -3.44
CA GLU A 15 -1.36 -13.20 -2.84
C GLU A 15 -0.34 -12.19 -2.29
N LYS A 16 -0.25 -12.12 -0.96
CA LYS A 16 0.50 -11.09 -0.22
C LYS A 16 1.99 -11.06 -0.55
N LYS A 17 2.58 -12.22 -0.88
CA LYS A 17 4.01 -12.30 -1.25
C LYS A 17 4.34 -11.60 -2.56
N LYS A 18 3.35 -11.40 -3.43
CA LYS A 18 3.52 -10.76 -4.74
C LYS A 18 3.15 -9.28 -4.76
N TYR A 19 2.79 -8.71 -3.61
CA TYR A 19 2.34 -7.31 -3.54
C TYR A 19 3.35 -6.33 -4.10
N ALA A 20 4.65 -6.53 -3.82
CA ALA A 20 5.70 -5.68 -4.36
C ALA A 20 5.74 -5.70 -5.89
N GLU A 21 5.56 -6.87 -6.51
CA GLU A 21 5.52 -7.03 -7.97
C GLU A 21 4.28 -6.36 -8.56
N TYR A 22 3.11 -6.55 -7.93
CA TYR A 22 1.87 -5.92 -8.36
C TYR A 22 1.97 -4.39 -8.30
N ILE A 23 2.50 -3.85 -7.21
CA ILE A 23 2.65 -2.41 -7.03
C ILE A 23 3.66 -1.84 -8.04
N ALA A 24 4.77 -2.54 -8.30
CA ALA A 24 5.72 -2.14 -9.33
C ALA A 24 5.06 -2.07 -10.72
N CYS A 25 4.21 -3.03 -11.06
CA CYS A 25 3.47 -3.03 -12.32
C CYS A 25 2.37 -1.96 -12.36
N ILE A 26 1.66 -1.73 -11.26
CA ILE A 26 0.59 -0.73 -11.18
C ILE A 26 1.15 0.69 -11.32
N LEU A 27 2.29 0.95 -10.68
CA LEU A 27 2.96 2.24 -10.63
C LEU A 27 4.14 2.33 -11.62
N ASP A 28 4.14 1.49 -12.66
CA ASP A 28 5.16 1.51 -13.71
C ASP A 28 5.20 2.91 -14.36
N PRO A 29 6.37 3.55 -14.45
CA PRO A 29 6.47 4.93 -14.94
C PRO A 29 6.24 5.04 -16.45
N ASP A 30 6.55 4.00 -17.23
CA ASP A 30 6.40 4.01 -18.69
C ASP A 30 4.97 3.66 -19.09
N ARG A 31 4.26 2.89 -18.24
CA ARG A 31 2.88 2.48 -18.47
C ARG A 31 2.09 2.35 -17.17
N PRO A 32 1.74 3.47 -16.51
CA PRO A 32 1.01 3.42 -15.25
C PRO A 32 -0.39 2.85 -15.47
N LEU A 33 -0.77 1.88 -14.63
CA LEU A 33 -2.14 1.36 -14.61
C LEU A 33 -3.05 2.20 -13.72
N LEU A 34 -2.49 2.90 -12.72
CA LEU A 34 -3.24 3.81 -11.87
C LEU A 34 -3.41 5.16 -12.56
N ALA A 35 -4.65 5.61 -12.73
CA ALA A 35 -4.93 6.93 -13.31
C ALA A 35 -4.28 8.05 -12.49
N PRO A 36 -3.97 9.23 -13.08
CA PRO A 36 -3.29 10.33 -12.37
C PRO A 36 -4.00 10.84 -11.11
N LYS A 37 -5.34 10.70 -11.04
CA LYS A 37 -6.17 11.04 -9.88
C LYS A 37 -6.67 9.80 -9.14
N GLY A 38 -6.15 8.63 -9.49
CA GLY A 38 -6.60 7.36 -8.98
C GLY A 38 -6.02 7.02 -7.62
N ALA A 39 -6.67 6.07 -6.95
CA ALA A 39 -6.24 5.53 -5.66
C ALA A 39 -5.98 4.02 -5.74
N LEU A 40 -4.81 3.61 -5.25
CA LEU A 40 -4.47 2.23 -4.99
C LEU A 40 -4.74 1.91 -3.52
N LEU A 41 -5.64 0.98 -3.26
CA LEU A 41 -6.00 0.49 -1.94
C LEU A 41 -5.36 -0.88 -1.75
N ILE A 42 -4.56 -1.06 -0.70
CA ILE A 42 -3.83 -2.30 -0.42
C ILE A 42 -4.37 -2.86 0.90
N ASP A 43 -4.98 -4.05 0.84
CA ASP A 43 -5.61 -4.67 2.01
C ASP A 43 -4.65 -5.53 2.84
N ASN A 44 -5.03 -5.73 4.11
CA ASN A 44 -4.34 -6.51 5.14
C ASN A 44 -2.88 -6.09 5.39
N THR A 45 -2.63 -4.79 5.36
CA THR A 45 -1.28 -4.22 5.52
C THR A 45 -0.78 -4.21 6.96
N LEU A 46 -1.66 -4.41 7.96
CA LEU A 46 -1.27 -4.61 9.37
C LEU A 46 -1.10 -6.10 9.73
N TRP A 47 -1.75 -7.01 9.00
CA TRP A 47 -1.58 -8.47 9.03
C TRP A 47 -1.53 -9.10 10.44
N GLY A 48 -2.65 -9.02 11.16
CA GLY A 48 -2.94 -9.62 12.48
C GLY A 48 -2.12 -9.06 13.64
N ARG A 49 -0.96 -8.46 13.37
CA ARG A 49 0.02 -8.01 14.38
C ARG A 49 0.14 -6.49 14.46
N GLY A 50 -0.74 -5.72 13.83
CA GLY A 50 -0.70 -4.27 13.94
C GLY A 50 0.58 -3.62 13.40
N HIS A 51 0.80 -2.35 13.76
CA HIS A 51 1.99 -1.60 13.33
C HIS A 51 3.25 -2.00 14.11
N ASP A 52 3.07 -2.36 15.37
CA ASP A 52 4.10 -2.69 16.36
C ASP A 52 4.44 -4.19 16.43
N GLY A 53 3.79 -5.02 15.61
CA GLY A 53 4.02 -6.46 15.61
C GLY A 53 3.27 -7.21 16.74
N LYS A 54 2.40 -6.52 17.49
CA LYS A 54 1.58 -7.12 18.54
C LYS A 54 0.18 -7.46 18.04
N ARG A 55 -0.24 -8.69 18.31
CA ARG A 55 -1.62 -9.10 18.05
C ARG A 55 -2.55 -8.34 19.00
N PRO A 56 -3.68 -7.80 18.52
CA PRO A 56 -4.70 -7.30 19.42
C PRO A 56 -5.21 -8.43 20.32
N SER A 57 -5.38 -8.15 21.61
CA SER A 57 -5.74 -9.15 22.64
C SER A 57 -7.12 -9.80 22.44
N TRP A 58 -7.90 -9.36 21.44
CA TRP A 58 -9.22 -9.91 21.12
C TRP A 58 -9.18 -10.96 19.99
N GLU A 59 -8.02 -11.25 19.41
CA GLU A 59 -7.81 -12.30 18.40
C GLU A 59 -7.28 -13.63 18.96
N ASP A 60 -7.13 -13.74 20.29
CA ASP A 60 -6.47 -14.87 20.96
C ASP A 60 -7.22 -16.22 20.87
N GLU A 61 -8.41 -16.28 20.25
CA GLU A 61 -9.24 -17.50 20.22
C GLU A 61 -8.99 -18.46 19.04
N ALA A 62 -8.18 -18.11 18.03
CA ALA A 62 -7.90 -19.03 16.93
C ALA A 62 -6.67 -19.91 17.24
N ALA A 63 -6.96 -21.08 17.80
CA ALA A 63 -6.07 -22.18 18.15
C ALA A 63 -4.83 -22.37 17.25
N GLU A 64 -3.71 -22.61 17.92
CA GLU A 64 -2.38 -22.90 17.38
C GLU A 64 -2.38 -24.06 16.38
N ASP A 65 -2.25 -23.74 15.10
CA ASP A 65 -1.83 -24.69 14.09
C ASP A 65 -0.43 -24.25 13.63
N ALA A 66 0.62 -24.87 14.19
CA ALA A 66 2.02 -24.47 14.02
C ALA A 66 2.46 -24.19 12.54
N PRO A 67 1.96 -24.91 11.52
CA PRO A 67 2.25 -24.59 10.11
C PRO A 67 1.61 -23.28 9.63
N ARG A 68 0.41 -22.95 10.13
CA ARG A 68 -0.25 -21.65 9.87
C ARG A 68 0.57 -20.53 10.52
N THR A 69 1.02 -20.70 11.76
CA THR A 69 1.80 -19.68 12.46
C THR A 69 3.08 -19.27 11.71
N ARG A 70 3.82 -20.22 11.14
CA ARG A 70 5.03 -19.92 10.33
C ARG A 70 4.70 -19.16 9.04
N ARG A 71 3.66 -19.59 8.32
CA ARG A 71 3.23 -18.92 7.09
C ARG A 71 2.76 -17.49 7.37
N TYR A 72 1.99 -17.29 8.42
CA TYR A 72 1.47 -15.97 8.81
C TYR A 72 2.60 -15.02 9.25
N SER A 73 3.60 -15.51 9.99
CA SER A 73 4.77 -14.71 10.35
C SER A 73 5.61 -14.29 9.13
N SER A 74 5.80 -15.18 8.15
CA SER A 74 6.48 -14.81 6.90
C SER A 74 5.72 -13.74 6.12
N ILE A 75 4.38 -13.79 6.10
CA ILE A 75 3.57 -12.77 5.43
C ILE A 75 3.62 -11.45 6.20
N ALA A 76 3.61 -11.49 7.54
CA ALA A 76 3.74 -10.29 8.37
C ALA A 76 5.05 -9.52 8.09
N GLU A 77 6.17 -10.24 7.94
CA GLU A 77 7.45 -9.62 7.55
C GLU A 77 7.39 -9.03 6.14
N SER A 78 6.76 -9.73 5.19
CA SER A 78 6.53 -9.18 3.85
C SER A 78 5.68 -7.90 3.88
N MET A 79 4.63 -7.83 4.71
CA MET A 79 3.79 -6.65 4.86
C MET A 79 4.52 -5.50 5.57
N LYS A 80 5.39 -5.80 6.53
CA LYS A 80 6.28 -4.81 7.14
C LYS A 80 7.27 -4.24 6.11
N ALA A 81 7.93 -5.11 5.35
CA ALA A 81 8.84 -4.71 4.29
C ALA A 81 8.12 -3.89 3.22
N LEU A 82 6.89 -4.28 2.86
CA LEU A 82 6.07 -3.54 1.92
C LEU A 82 5.75 -2.13 2.43
N ARG A 83 5.29 -1.99 3.68
CA ARG A 83 5.01 -0.68 4.28
C ARG A 83 6.26 0.21 4.34
N GLU A 84 7.41 -0.37 4.68
CA GLU A 84 8.69 0.36 4.64
C GLU A 84 9.08 0.78 3.22
N ALA A 85 8.88 -0.10 2.22
CA ALA A 85 9.15 0.20 0.83
C ALA A 85 8.25 1.33 0.34
N LEU A 86 6.94 1.27 0.61
CA LEU A 86 5.99 2.34 0.29
C LEU A 86 6.38 3.66 0.96
N ARG A 87 6.81 3.64 2.22
CA ARG A 87 7.29 4.83 2.95
C ARG A 87 8.60 5.40 2.42
N LYS A 88 9.41 4.60 1.74
CA LYS A 88 10.71 5.03 1.18
C LYS A 88 10.67 5.26 -0.31
N ASP A 89 9.60 4.84 -0.98
CA ASP A 89 9.47 5.00 -2.41
C ASP A 89 9.33 6.50 -2.72
N PRO A 90 10.29 7.11 -3.43
CA PRO A 90 10.27 8.54 -3.74
C PRO A 90 9.11 8.92 -4.65
N ARG A 91 8.48 7.94 -5.32
CA ARG A 91 7.23 8.10 -6.06
C ARG A 91 6.00 8.06 -5.15
N ILE A 92 6.17 7.88 -3.83
CA ILE A 92 5.13 7.64 -2.81
C ILE A 92 5.27 8.50 -1.55
N SER A 93 6.49 8.94 -1.19
CA SER A 93 6.76 9.49 0.14
C SER A 93 7.48 10.84 0.16
N HIS A 94 6.73 11.84 0.64
CA HIS A 94 7.10 12.89 1.59
C HIS A 94 8.42 13.64 1.33
N GLY A 95 8.36 14.63 0.44
CA GLY A 95 9.36 15.69 0.35
C GLY A 95 8.81 16.82 -0.51
N TRP A 96 8.95 18.08 -0.09
CA TRP A 96 8.65 19.20 -0.97
C TRP A 96 9.75 19.26 -2.03
N ASN A 97 9.48 18.82 -3.25
CA ASN A 97 10.43 19.01 -4.34
C ASN A 97 10.40 20.47 -4.80
N ALA A 98 11.59 21.08 -4.91
CA ALA A 98 11.77 22.42 -5.44
C ALA A 98 11.48 22.53 -6.96
N ASP A 99 11.31 21.40 -7.65
CA ASP A 99 11.24 21.28 -9.12
C ASP A 99 9.85 20.95 -9.68
N SER A 100 8.81 20.92 -8.84
CA SER A 100 7.40 20.76 -9.26
C SER A 100 7.02 19.41 -9.91
N SER A 101 7.73 18.32 -9.61
CA SER A 101 7.35 16.95 -10.00
C SER A 101 6.30 16.32 -9.05
N PRO A 102 5.43 15.38 -9.50
CA PRO A 102 4.35 14.81 -8.68
C PRO A 102 4.84 13.91 -7.54
N LEU A 103 4.20 14.01 -6.36
CA LEU A 103 4.78 13.57 -5.08
C LEU A 103 4.21 12.34 -4.35
N CYS A 104 3.03 11.81 -4.62
CA CYS A 104 2.33 10.70 -3.94
C CYS A 104 2.24 10.68 -2.37
N VAL A 105 1.17 10.09 -1.84
CA VAL A 105 0.87 10.05 -0.40
C VAL A 105 0.40 8.65 -0.01
N GLN A 106 1.09 8.02 0.95
CA GLN A 106 0.61 6.82 1.63
C GLN A 106 -0.11 7.18 2.94
N VAL A 107 -1.36 6.72 3.07
CA VAL A 107 -2.12 6.74 4.34
C VAL A 107 -2.38 5.32 4.79
N LEU A 108 -1.90 4.95 5.98
CA LEU A 108 -2.20 3.67 6.61
C LEU A 108 -3.38 3.84 7.58
N LEU A 109 -4.52 3.22 7.25
CA LEU A 109 -5.73 3.26 8.06
C LEU A 109 -5.84 2.01 8.95
N PRO A 110 -6.12 2.16 10.25
CA PRO A 110 -6.35 1.05 11.17
C PRO A 110 -7.79 0.53 11.06
N VAL A 111 -8.24 0.24 9.84
CA VAL A 111 -9.56 -0.35 9.56
C VAL A 111 -9.36 -1.79 9.09
N GLY A 112 -10.16 -2.72 9.64
CA GLY A 112 -10.00 -4.15 9.38
C GLY A 112 -8.60 -4.65 9.78
N ASP A 113 -7.97 -5.42 8.90
CA ASP A 113 -6.59 -5.88 9.08
C ASP A 113 -5.53 -4.91 8.50
N GLY A 114 -5.91 -3.63 8.40
CA GLY A 114 -5.07 -2.54 7.90
C GLY A 114 -5.23 -2.28 6.41
N LEU A 115 -5.60 -1.05 6.07
CA LEU A 115 -5.76 -0.61 4.69
C LEU A 115 -4.74 0.50 4.39
N SER A 116 -3.85 0.27 3.43
CA SER A 116 -2.99 1.34 2.92
C SER A 116 -3.62 1.96 1.68
N ILE A 117 -3.85 3.27 1.71
CA ILE A 117 -4.27 4.05 0.55
C ILE A 117 -3.03 4.76 -0.02
N VAL A 118 -2.79 4.58 -1.32
CA VAL A 118 -1.69 5.18 -2.08
C VAL A 118 -2.30 5.95 -3.25
N THR A 119 -2.02 7.25 -3.32
CA THR A 119 -2.47 8.13 -4.42
C THR A 119 -1.29 8.89 -4.96
N TRP A 120 -1.19 9.13 -6.27
CA TRP A 120 -0.27 10.13 -6.82
C TRP A 120 -0.48 11.48 -6.12
N ALA A 121 0.55 12.30 -5.94
CA ALA A 121 0.34 13.58 -5.27
C ALA A 121 0.08 14.65 -6.29
N THR A 122 -0.87 15.48 -5.89
CA THR A 122 -1.26 16.69 -6.56
C THR A 122 -0.11 17.70 -6.48
N PRO A 123 0.33 18.29 -7.60
CA PRO A 123 1.18 19.48 -7.53
C PRO A 123 0.44 20.61 -6.82
N ALA A 124 1.16 21.37 -5.97
CA ALA A 124 0.62 22.45 -5.14
C ALA A 124 0.07 23.66 -5.95
N SER A 125 0.12 23.64 -7.28
CA SER A 125 -0.26 24.76 -8.15
C SER A 125 -1.73 24.80 -8.57
N ASN A 126 -2.57 23.82 -8.18
CA ASN A 126 -4.00 23.82 -8.53
C ASN A 126 -4.93 24.31 -7.40
N VAL A 127 -4.39 24.98 -6.39
CA VAL A 127 -5.19 25.70 -5.38
C VAL A 127 -4.83 27.17 -5.44
N LEU A 128 -5.50 27.93 -6.31
CA LEU A 128 -5.61 29.37 -6.21
C LEU A 128 -6.95 29.83 -6.82
N PRO A 129 -7.60 30.86 -6.25
CA PRO A 129 -7.88 31.14 -4.84
C PRO A 129 -9.33 30.76 -4.44
#